data_AF-A0A839Y4T7-F1
#
_entry.id   AF-A0A839Y4T7-F1
#
_cell.length_a   1.000
_cell.length_b   1.000
_cell.length_c   1.000
_cell.angle_alpha   90.00
_cell.angle_beta   90.00
_cell.angle_gamma   90.00
#
_symmetry.space_group_name_H-M   'P 1'
#
loop_
_entity.id
_entity.type
_entity.pdbx_description
1 polymer ?
#
loop_
_entity_poly.entity_id
_entity_poly.type
_entity_poly.pdbx_seq_one_letter_code
_entity_poly.pdbx_strand_id
1 'polypeptide(L)'
;MGTPGTARAVVGWAAWDVRDVADARRRRPDVDLTAWAADRGFDAHGSANAGGWAGVLPGEPELQANVVRGTTPGGWDCCLWHWREPVPVADGPQGPTLRGRPHHDLTVQSPLRGLPRAGGRRFVGVPVTAAAVAVPEAALLAPFTLGAPDPDAPAAQPVPGLLPRLLAGPLGAVVAAGSRFALFELAWGHGVLVLRRNGYAGPAGVDELLAALDVCAAALAEVCAPLHTPAPFARPLPAVAWPTTETATGCPWPPSPLLEEVHRLSRRLDMQLEDPDAYHRTFPTTPVPGRAWAVLRGALPVGPATSTARIALHTDAPLPAGGGRTALLVGGPYAPTPPGGVRLTGSPVPMRYAVRGEALGVWVLRDRPPSLGAVTELLGTGLALASGLRLRGAG
;
A
#
# COMPACT_ATOMS: atom_id res chain seq x y z
N MET A 1 -1.84 2.19 10.94
CA MET A 1 -0.76 1.18 11.02
C MET A 1 -0.32 1.03 12.47
N GLY A 2 0.01 -0.19 12.90
CA GLY A 2 0.27 -0.51 14.31
C GLY A 2 1.44 0.27 14.91
N THR A 3 1.31 0.70 16.17
CA THR A 3 2.44 1.23 16.94
C THR A 3 3.25 0.04 17.42
N PRO A 4 4.59 -0.02 17.24
CA PRO A 4 5.37 -1.18 17.68
C PRO A 4 5.00 -1.65 19.10
N GLY A 5 4.69 -2.93 19.23
CA GLY A 5 4.22 -3.51 20.48
C GLY A 5 2.69 -3.50 20.63
N THR A 6 1.95 -3.16 19.59
CA THR A 6 0.48 -3.22 19.58
C THR A 6 0.02 -4.66 19.84
N ALA A 7 0.67 -5.69 19.30
CA ALA A 7 0.27 -7.08 19.55
C ALA A 7 0.36 -7.46 21.03
N ARG A 8 1.39 -6.96 21.74
CA ARG A 8 1.54 -7.17 23.19
C ARG A 8 0.51 -6.39 24.01
N ALA A 9 0.01 -5.28 23.48
CA ALA A 9 -1.02 -4.45 24.10
C ALA A 9 -2.46 -4.93 23.81
N VAL A 10 -2.62 -6.03 23.06
CA VAL A 10 -3.91 -6.72 22.91
C VAL A 10 -4.17 -7.54 24.16
N VAL A 11 -5.14 -7.09 24.97
CA VAL A 11 -5.48 -7.63 26.29
C VAL A 11 -6.79 -8.42 26.30
N GLY A 12 -7.39 -8.63 25.14
CA GLY A 12 -8.73 -9.20 25.05
C GLY A 12 -9.18 -9.45 23.63
N TRP A 13 -10.46 -9.75 23.47
CA TRP A 13 -11.10 -10.00 22.19
C TRP A 13 -12.53 -9.47 22.18
N ALA A 14 -13.03 -9.21 20.99
CA ALA A 14 -14.42 -8.87 20.74
C ALA A 14 -14.76 -9.24 19.29
N ALA A 15 -16.05 -9.23 18.96
CA ALA A 15 -16.52 -9.43 17.61
C ALA A 15 -17.43 -8.27 17.18
N TRP A 16 -17.37 -7.87 15.91
CA TRP A 16 -18.33 -6.92 15.34
C TRP A 16 -19.69 -7.57 15.08
N ASP A 17 -19.70 -8.88 14.83
CA ASP A 17 -20.89 -9.68 14.55
C ASP A 17 -20.89 -10.93 15.44
N VAL A 18 -22.07 -11.35 15.90
CA VAL A 18 -22.23 -12.54 16.75
C VAL A 18 -21.64 -13.81 16.09
N ARG A 19 -21.65 -13.89 14.76
CA ARG A 19 -21.09 -15.02 14.01
C ARG A 19 -19.57 -15.15 14.16
N ASP A 20 -18.87 -14.05 14.47
CA ASP A 20 -17.40 -14.03 14.56
C ASP A 20 -16.90 -14.27 16.00
N VAL A 21 -17.78 -14.45 16.98
CA VAL A 21 -17.42 -14.62 18.40
C VAL A 21 -16.49 -15.81 18.61
N ALA A 22 -16.76 -16.94 17.94
CA ALA A 22 -15.94 -18.14 18.06
C ALA A 22 -14.48 -17.86 17.63
N ASP A 23 -14.30 -17.15 16.53
CA ASP A 23 -12.99 -16.79 16.00
C ASP A 23 -12.29 -15.71 16.83
N ALA A 24 -13.05 -14.72 17.33
CA ALA A 24 -12.53 -13.72 18.24
C ALA A 24 -11.98 -14.37 19.51
N ARG A 25 -12.72 -15.31 20.09
CA ARG A 25 -12.30 -16.09 21.26
C ARG A 25 -11.09 -16.97 20.96
N ARG A 26 -11.03 -17.57 19.76
CA ARG A 26 -9.91 -18.40 19.29
C ARG A 26 -8.66 -17.57 18.99
N ARG A 27 -8.83 -16.29 18.69
CA ARG A 27 -7.79 -15.28 18.38
C ARG A 27 -6.98 -15.57 17.12
N ARG A 28 -7.47 -16.48 16.27
CA ARG A 28 -6.88 -16.91 15.00
C ARG A 28 -7.97 -17.49 14.08
N PRO A 29 -7.80 -17.45 12.76
CA PRO A 29 -8.69 -18.16 11.84
C PRO A 29 -8.65 -19.67 12.10
N ASP A 30 -9.78 -20.33 11.89
CA ASP A 30 -9.86 -21.79 11.79
C ASP A 30 -9.69 -22.31 10.36
N VAL A 31 -9.70 -21.40 9.38
CA VAL A 31 -9.44 -21.66 7.96
C VAL A 31 -7.96 -21.51 7.60
N ASP A 32 -7.49 -22.34 6.67
CA ASP A 32 -6.18 -22.24 6.02
C ASP A 32 -6.37 -21.93 4.54
N LEU A 33 -5.73 -20.85 4.05
CA LEU A 33 -5.82 -20.42 2.65
C LEU A 33 -4.68 -20.96 1.76
N THR A 34 -3.79 -21.80 2.28
CA THR A 34 -2.62 -22.27 1.52
C THR A 34 -3.01 -23.03 0.24
N ALA A 35 -3.97 -23.97 0.33
CA ALA A 35 -4.46 -24.71 -0.84
C ALA A 35 -5.21 -23.79 -1.82
N TRP A 36 -6.06 -22.90 -1.29
CA TRP A 36 -6.78 -21.90 -2.09
C TRP A 36 -5.80 -21.00 -2.87
N ALA A 37 -4.69 -20.61 -2.23
CA ALA A 37 -3.67 -19.76 -2.83
C ALA A 37 -2.95 -20.48 -3.96
N ALA A 38 -2.50 -21.72 -3.73
CA ALA A 38 -1.83 -22.52 -4.74
C ALA A 38 -2.70 -22.72 -5.99
N ASP A 39 -3.98 -23.07 -5.81
CA ASP A 39 -4.94 -23.28 -6.91
C ASP A 39 -5.15 -22.04 -7.79
N ARG A 40 -4.92 -20.84 -7.23
CA ARG A 40 -5.11 -19.55 -7.91
C ARG A 40 -3.79 -18.87 -8.29
N GLY A 41 -2.66 -19.53 -8.10
CA GLY A 41 -1.33 -18.95 -8.38
C GLY A 41 -0.94 -17.80 -7.46
N PHE A 42 -1.47 -17.78 -6.23
CA PHE A 42 -1.03 -16.88 -5.17
C PHE A 42 0.10 -17.54 -4.35
N ASP A 43 1.07 -16.72 -3.95
CA ASP A 43 2.11 -17.07 -3.00
C ASP A 43 1.57 -16.99 -1.57
N ALA A 44 1.63 -18.10 -0.83
CA ALA A 44 1.28 -18.12 0.59
C ALA A 44 2.47 -17.64 1.46
N HIS A 45 2.21 -16.67 2.33
CA HIS A 45 3.18 -16.08 3.26
C HIS A 45 2.87 -16.38 4.73
N GLY A 46 1.74 -17.02 5.05
CA GLY A 46 1.34 -17.37 6.41
C GLY A 46 1.10 -16.13 7.27
N SER A 47 2.01 -15.84 8.21
CA SER A 47 1.98 -14.63 9.03
C SER A 47 3.04 -13.59 8.64
N ALA A 48 3.90 -13.88 7.66
CA ALA A 48 4.96 -12.97 7.26
C ALA A 48 4.42 -11.75 6.50
N ASN A 49 5.03 -10.59 6.70
CA ASN A 49 4.69 -9.39 5.92
C ASN A 49 5.04 -9.62 4.45
N ALA A 50 4.05 -9.48 3.57
CA ALA A 50 4.29 -9.51 2.13
C ALA A 50 5.06 -8.25 1.72
N GLY A 51 6.29 -8.43 1.23
CA GLY A 51 7.15 -7.33 0.81
C GLY A 51 6.47 -6.44 -0.24
N GLY A 52 6.44 -5.12 -0.01
CA GLY A 52 5.72 -4.18 -0.85
C GLY A 52 4.26 -3.94 -0.46
N TRP A 53 3.85 -4.32 0.76
CA TRP A 53 2.54 -4.00 1.33
C TRP A 53 2.62 -3.47 2.77
N ALA A 54 3.81 -3.05 3.21
CA ALA A 54 4.05 -2.61 4.58
C ALA A 54 3.21 -1.39 5.00
N GLY A 55 2.86 -0.50 4.06
CA GLY A 55 1.99 0.65 4.34
C GLY A 55 0.53 0.31 4.66
N VAL A 56 0.08 -0.92 4.38
CA VAL A 56 -1.30 -1.36 4.63
C VAL A 56 -1.38 -2.57 5.55
N LEU A 57 -0.32 -3.37 5.64
CA LEU A 57 -0.26 -4.49 6.57
C LEU A 57 -0.12 -4.00 8.02
N PRO A 58 -0.61 -4.79 9.00
CA PRO A 58 -0.53 -4.48 10.43
C PRO A 58 0.90 -4.21 10.93
N GLY A 59 1.90 -4.78 10.25
CA GLY A 59 3.32 -4.63 10.55
C GLY A 59 3.84 -5.67 11.57
N GLU A 60 2.97 -6.24 12.41
CA GLU A 60 3.29 -7.25 13.42
C GLU A 60 2.76 -8.63 13.02
N PRO A 61 3.63 -9.63 12.74
CA PRO A 61 3.23 -10.98 12.33
C PRO A 61 2.24 -11.67 13.28
N GLU A 62 2.27 -11.34 14.56
CA GLU A 62 1.39 -11.89 15.60
C GLU A 62 -0.07 -11.45 15.46
N LEU A 63 -0.33 -10.42 14.65
CA LEU A 63 -1.68 -9.91 14.37
C LEU A 63 -2.23 -10.44 13.05
N GLN A 64 -1.45 -11.11 12.21
CA GLN A 64 -1.88 -11.52 10.88
C GLN A 64 -1.74 -13.02 10.65
N ALA A 65 -2.64 -13.53 9.82
CA ALA A 65 -2.65 -14.92 9.38
C ALA A 65 -3.10 -14.97 7.92
N ASN A 66 -2.87 -16.10 7.25
CA ASN A 66 -3.27 -16.32 5.87
C ASN A 66 -2.91 -15.15 4.93
N VAL A 67 -1.71 -14.57 5.13
CA VAL A 67 -1.16 -13.58 4.22
C VAL A 67 -0.86 -14.28 2.91
N VAL A 68 -1.47 -13.81 1.83
CA VAL A 68 -1.30 -14.33 0.47
C VAL A 68 -1.08 -13.17 -0.49
N ARG A 69 -0.24 -13.39 -1.49
CA ARG A 69 0.08 -12.38 -2.50
C ARG A 69 -0.07 -12.97 -3.89
N GLY A 70 -0.63 -12.22 -4.81
CA GLY A 70 -0.74 -12.69 -6.18
C GLY A 70 -1.39 -11.66 -7.07
N THR A 71 -1.99 -12.16 -8.14
CA THR A 71 -2.74 -11.37 -9.10
C THR A 71 -4.21 -11.68 -8.93
N THR A 72 -5.05 -10.66 -8.76
CA THR A 72 -6.50 -10.88 -8.75
C THR A 72 -7.00 -11.39 -10.11
N PRO A 73 -8.21 -11.97 -10.19
CA PRO A 73 -8.82 -12.30 -11.48
C PRO A 73 -8.89 -11.10 -12.45
N GLY A 74 -9.06 -9.88 -11.92
CA GLY A 74 -9.03 -8.62 -12.67
C GLY A 74 -7.64 -8.13 -13.08
N GLY A 75 -6.55 -8.84 -12.72
CA GLY A 75 -5.19 -8.53 -13.17
C GLY A 75 -4.39 -7.60 -12.26
N TRP A 76 -4.85 -7.32 -11.04
CA TRP A 76 -4.20 -6.37 -10.12
C TRP A 76 -3.19 -7.06 -9.19
N ASP A 77 -2.04 -6.41 -8.90
CA ASP A 77 -1.13 -6.88 -7.83
C ASP A 77 -1.85 -6.74 -6.50
N CYS A 78 -1.99 -7.85 -5.78
CA CYS A 78 -2.82 -7.95 -4.60
C CYS A 78 -2.10 -8.57 -3.42
N CYS A 79 -2.44 -8.10 -2.23
CA CYS A 79 -2.17 -8.78 -0.97
C CYS A 79 -3.49 -8.96 -0.22
N LEU A 80 -3.73 -10.15 0.30
CA LEU A 80 -4.87 -10.49 1.16
C LEU A 80 -4.38 -11.08 2.46
N TRP A 81 -5.08 -10.79 3.56
CA TRP A 81 -4.73 -11.30 4.87
C TRP A 81 -5.93 -11.38 5.81
N HIS A 82 -5.84 -12.28 6.78
CA HIS A 82 -6.65 -12.23 7.99
C HIS A 82 -5.92 -11.40 9.04
N TRP A 83 -6.66 -10.50 9.67
CA TRP A 83 -6.15 -9.59 10.67
C TRP A 83 -6.91 -9.76 11.98
N ARG A 84 -6.18 -9.99 13.07
CA ARG A 84 -6.64 -9.70 14.41
C ARG A 84 -6.49 -8.20 14.64
N GLU A 85 -7.47 -7.43 14.17
CA GLU A 85 -7.46 -5.97 14.23
C GLU A 85 -7.38 -5.52 15.69
N PRO A 86 -6.34 -4.75 16.07
CA PRO A 86 -6.24 -4.18 17.40
C PRO A 86 -7.18 -2.99 17.50
N VAL A 87 -8.34 -3.20 18.11
CA VAL A 87 -9.34 -2.14 18.34
C VAL A 87 -9.11 -1.54 19.72
N PRO A 88 -8.88 -0.22 19.81
CA PRO A 88 -8.66 0.45 21.08
C PRO A 88 -9.84 0.31 22.04
N VAL A 89 -9.55 -0.03 23.29
CA VAL A 89 -10.53 -0.05 24.37
C VAL A 89 -10.52 1.29 25.09
N ALA A 90 -11.70 1.87 25.31
CA ALA A 90 -11.89 3.01 26.20
C ALA A 90 -12.56 2.56 27.49
N ASP A 91 -12.13 3.12 28.63
CA ASP A 91 -12.82 2.94 29.91
C ASP A 91 -14.07 3.83 29.90
N GLY A 92 -15.24 3.22 29.74
CA GLY A 92 -16.54 3.90 29.80
C GLY A 92 -17.17 3.82 31.18
N PRO A 93 -18.19 4.64 31.47
CA PRO A 93 -18.87 4.66 32.78
C PRO A 93 -19.56 3.34 33.15
N GLN A 94 -19.80 2.44 32.18
CA GLN A 94 -20.40 1.11 32.38
C GLN A 94 -19.40 -0.04 32.13
N GLY A 95 -18.11 0.25 31.97
CA GLY A 95 -17.07 -0.74 31.64
C GLY A 95 -16.35 -0.42 30.32
N PRO A 96 -15.48 -1.34 29.85
CA PRO A 96 -14.73 -1.16 28.62
C PRO A 96 -15.68 -1.06 27.42
N THR A 97 -15.39 -0.18 26.46
CA THR A 97 -16.16 -0.01 25.23
C THR A 97 -15.27 0.10 24.00
N LEU A 98 -15.80 -0.29 22.83
CA LEU A 98 -15.17 -0.09 21.53
C LEU A 98 -15.65 1.22 20.88
N ARG A 99 -15.54 2.32 21.62
CA ARG A 99 -15.79 3.69 21.13
C ARG A 99 -17.19 3.88 20.51
N GLY A 100 -18.20 3.34 21.17
CA GLY A 100 -19.61 3.52 20.76
C GLY A 100 -20.07 2.68 19.58
N ARG A 101 -19.23 1.77 19.05
CA ARG A 101 -19.66 0.81 18.03
C ARG A 101 -20.37 -0.40 18.66
N PRO A 102 -21.49 -0.88 18.05
CA PRO A 102 -22.08 -2.15 18.41
C PRO A 102 -21.04 -3.26 18.32
N HIS A 103 -21.01 -4.13 19.33
CA HIS A 103 -20.08 -5.24 19.40
C HIS A 103 -20.67 -6.38 20.23
N HIS A 104 -20.09 -7.55 20.08
CA HIS A 104 -20.49 -8.77 20.77
C HIS A 104 -19.33 -9.33 21.59
N ASP A 105 -19.66 -9.81 22.79
CA ASP A 105 -18.78 -10.53 23.71
C ASP A 105 -17.42 -9.87 23.96
N LEU A 106 -17.43 -8.57 24.27
CA LEU A 106 -16.23 -7.86 24.68
C LEU A 106 -15.65 -8.46 25.96
N THR A 107 -14.52 -9.13 25.80
CA THR A 107 -13.80 -9.77 26.89
C THR A 107 -12.42 -9.15 27.02
N VAL A 108 -12.12 -8.62 28.20
CA VAL A 108 -10.85 -7.98 28.52
C VAL A 108 -10.21 -8.68 29.72
N GLN A 109 -8.89 -8.90 29.68
CA GLN A 109 -8.14 -9.43 30.82
C GLN A 109 -8.29 -8.52 32.05
N SER A 110 -8.52 -9.13 33.21
CA SER A 110 -8.66 -8.43 34.50
C SER A 110 -7.76 -9.07 35.56
N PRO A 111 -7.08 -8.28 36.42
CA PRO A 111 -7.06 -6.82 36.45
C PRO A 111 -6.25 -6.21 35.30
N LEU A 112 -6.67 -5.04 34.81
CA LEU A 112 -5.97 -4.31 33.75
C LEU A 112 -4.63 -3.70 34.20
N ARG A 113 -4.40 -3.56 35.51
CA ARG A 113 -3.21 -2.94 36.09
C ARG A 113 -1.96 -3.78 35.75
N GLY A 114 -0.93 -3.13 35.21
CA GLY A 114 0.32 -3.80 34.83
C GLY A 114 0.32 -4.43 33.43
N LEU A 115 -0.82 -4.48 32.72
CA LEU A 115 -0.84 -4.97 31.35
C LEU A 115 -0.17 -3.99 30.35
N PRO A 116 0.48 -4.50 29.29
CA PRO A 116 1.18 -3.66 28.31
C PRO A 116 0.28 -2.62 27.63
N ARG A 117 0.90 -1.53 27.20
CA ARG A 117 0.26 -0.46 26.42
C ARG A 117 1.13 -0.12 25.22
N ALA A 118 0.50 0.17 24.09
CA ALA A 118 1.15 0.74 22.92
C ALA A 118 0.55 2.12 22.67
N GLY A 119 1.40 3.15 22.57
CA GLY A 119 0.94 4.54 22.46
C GLY A 119 0.00 4.97 23.61
N GLY A 120 0.20 4.44 24.82
CA GLY A 120 -0.66 4.70 25.98
C GLY A 120 -2.02 3.98 25.97
N ARG A 121 -2.36 3.23 24.91
CA ARG A 121 -3.64 2.56 24.72
C ARG A 121 -3.53 1.05 24.95
N ARG A 122 -4.67 0.44 25.25
CA ARG A 122 -4.89 -1.02 25.25
C ARG A 122 -5.89 -1.37 24.16
N PHE A 123 -5.81 -2.61 23.68
CA PHE A 123 -6.57 -3.07 22.54
C PHE A 123 -7.26 -4.39 22.84
N VAL A 124 -8.36 -4.66 22.15
CA VAL A 124 -8.84 -6.03 21.93
C VAL A 124 -8.58 -6.43 20.50
N GLY A 125 -8.43 -7.73 20.25
CA GLY A 125 -8.34 -8.28 18.91
C GLY A 125 -9.73 -8.55 18.34
N VAL A 126 -10.01 -8.04 17.15
CA VAL A 126 -11.27 -8.31 16.43
C VAL A 126 -10.97 -9.02 15.09
N PRO A 127 -11.67 -10.11 14.73
CA PRO A 127 -11.48 -10.79 13.45
C PRO A 127 -11.86 -9.91 12.26
N VAL A 128 -10.93 -9.78 11.32
CA VAL A 128 -11.10 -9.02 10.07
C VAL A 128 -10.43 -9.77 8.93
N THR A 129 -11.04 -9.69 7.75
CA THR A 129 -10.39 -10.04 6.48
C THR A 129 -10.18 -8.77 5.69
N ALA A 130 -8.98 -8.58 5.16
CA ALA A 130 -8.65 -7.46 4.31
C ALA A 130 -7.95 -7.92 3.04
N ALA A 131 -8.16 -7.16 1.97
CA ALA A 131 -7.43 -7.30 0.72
C ALA A 131 -7.08 -5.91 0.19
N ALA A 132 -5.92 -5.80 -0.45
CA ALA A 132 -5.41 -4.57 -0.99
C ALA A 132 -4.89 -4.76 -2.41
N VAL A 133 -5.09 -3.76 -3.26
CA VAL A 133 -4.54 -3.70 -4.62
C VAL A 133 -3.87 -2.34 -4.87
N ALA A 134 -2.80 -2.36 -5.68
CA ALA A 134 -2.14 -1.15 -6.14
C ALA A 134 -2.89 -0.64 -7.38
N VAL A 135 -3.32 0.63 -7.35
CA VAL A 135 -4.05 1.26 -8.47
C VAL A 135 -3.27 2.52 -8.88
N PRO A 136 -2.16 2.39 -9.64
CA PRO A 136 -1.32 3.53 -9.99
C PRO A 136 -2.08 4.62 -10.75
N GLU A 137 -3.12 4.25 -11.50
CA GLU A 137 -4.02 5.16 -12.22
C GLU A 137 -4.81 6.08 -11.29
N ALA A 138 -4.93 5.76 -10.01
CA ALA A 138 -5.64 6.60 -9.04
C ALA A 138 -4.69 7.42 -8.15
N ALA A 139 -3.36 7.39 -8.38
CA ALA A 139 -2.36 7.98 -7.49
C ALA A 139 -2.51 9.49 -7.24
N LEU A 140 -3.19 10.22 -8.13
CA LEU A 140 -3.49 11.65 -8.01
C LEU A 140 -4.61 11.96 -7.00
N LEU A 141 -5.40 10.97 -6.61
CA LEU A 141 -6.52 11.18 -5.70
C LEU A 141 -6.05 11.42 -4.26
N ALA A 142 -6.73 12.35 -3.59
CA ALA A 142 -6.63 12.49 -2.15
C ALA A 142 -7.14 11.20 -1.47
N PRO A 143 -6.58 10.83 -0.29
CA PRO A 143 -7.10 9.72 0.49
C PRO A 143 -8.59 9.90 0.81
N PHE A 144 -9.32 8.80 0.92
CA PHE A 144 -10.70 8.80 1.38
C PHE A 144 -11.07 7.43 1.94
N THR A 145 -12.12 7.39 2.74
CA THR A 145 -12.68 6.15 3.30
C THR A 145 -14.19 6.15 3.14
N LEU A 146 -14.74 5.02 2.73
CA LEU A 146 -16.18 4.76 2.59
C LEU A 146 -16.57 3.55 3.45
N GLY A 147 -17.80 3.55 3.98
CA GLY A 147 -18.27 2.52 4.91
C GLY A 147 -18.14 2.95 6.37
N ALA A 148 -18.02 1.99 7.29
CA ALA A 148 -18.04 2.26 8.74
C ALA A 148 -16.81 3.08 9.18
N PRO A 149 -16.95 4.40 9.44
CA PRO A 149 -15.81 5.30 9.58
C PRO A 149 -15.06 5.01 10.88
N ASP A 150 -13.75 4.78 10.83
CA ASP A 150 -12.92 4.89 12.04
C ASP A 150 -13.13 6.30 12.62
N PRO A 151 -13.67 6.45 13.84
CA PRO A 151 -13.95 7.75 14.42
C PRO A 151 -12.68 8.60 14.64
N ASP A 152 -11.49 7.99 14.65
CA ASP A 152 -10.21 8.68 14.73
C ASP A 152 -9.59 8.99 13.35
N ALA A 153 -10.15 8.49 12.23
CA ALA A 153 -9.58 8.71 10.92
C ALA A 153 -9.77 10.18 10.51
N PRO A 154 -8.70 10.88 10.08
CA PRO A 154 -8.83 12.23 9.57
C PRO A 154 -9.77 12.21 8.35
N ALA A 155 -10.81 13.05 8.39
CA ALA A 155 -11.73 13.22 7.28
C ALA A 155 -11.00 13.88 6.11
N ALA A 156 -10.38 13.08 5.25
CA ALA A 156 -9.89 13.56 3.97
C ALA A 156 -11.09 13.63 3.01
N GLN A 157 -11.35 14.83 2.48
CA GLN A 157 -12.40 15.01 1.49
C GLN A 157 -11.86 14.67 0.10
N PRO A 158 -12.53 13.79 -0.66
CA PRO A 158 -12.16 13.53 -2.04
C PRO A 158 -12.33 14.80 -2.88
N VAL A 159 -11.78 14.79 -4.09
CA VAL A 159 -12.01 15.86 -5.08
C VAL A 159 -13.52 16.12 -5.21
N PRO A 160 -13.99 17.39 -5.17
CA PRO A 160 -15.41 17.70 -5.28
C PRO A 160 -16.06 17.02 -6.49
N GLY A 161 -17.20 16.36 -6.27
CA GLY A 161 -17.94 15.65 -7.33
C GLY A 161 -17.40 14.27 -7.72
N LEU A 162 -16.21 13.87 -7.26
CA LEU A 162 -15.66 12.53 -7.50
C LEU A 162 -16.47 11.44 -6.80
N LEU A 163 -16.78 11.66 -5.52
CA LEU A 163 -17.47 10.65 -4.72
C LEU A 163 -18.88 10.33 -5.24
N PRO A 164 -19.73 11.32 -5.60
CA PRO A 164 -20.99 11.05 -6.28
C PRO A 164 -20.84 10.21 -7.56
N ARG A 165 -19.80 10.48 -8.38
CA ARG A 165 -19.55 9.71 -9.62
C ARG A 165 -19.15 8.27 -9.33
N LEU A 166 -18.28 8.05 -8.34
CA LEU A 166 -17.89 6.71 -7.90
C LEU A 166 -19.09 5.92 -7.35
N LEU A 167 -19.91 6.56 -6.52
CA LEU A 167 -21.08 5.94 -5.90
C LEU A 167 -22.25 5.73 -6.85
N ALA A 168 -22.32 6.45 -7.96
CA ALA A 168 -23.32 6.21 -9.00
C ALA A 168 -23.02 4.96 -9.86
N GLY A 169 -21.78 4.45 -9.82
CA GLY A 169 -21.31 3.34 -10.64
C GLY A 169 -21.16 2.01 -9.90
N PRO A 170 -20.42 1.05 -10.49
CA PRO A 170 -20.20 -0.28 -9.92
C PRO A 170 -19.60 -0.27 -8.51
N LEU A 171 -18.74 0.70 -8.19
CA LEU A 171 -18.18 0.85 -6.83
C LEU A 171 -19.28 1.13 -5.80
N GLY A 172 -20.27 1.96 -6.14
CA GLY A 172 -21.42 2.22 -5.27
C GLY A 172 -22.22 0.96 -4.95
N ALA A 173 -22.38 0.06 -5.92
CA ALA A 173 -23.02 -1.23 -5.71
C ALA A 173 -22.23 -2.13 -4.75
N VAL A 174 -20.88 -2.12 -4.82
CA VAL A 174 -20.03 -2.83 -3.87
C VAL A 174 -20.18 -2.28 -2.45
N VAL A 175 -20.17 -0.95 -2.29
CA VAL A 175 -20.36 -0.29 -0.98
C VAL A 175 -21.75 -0.61 -0.41
N ALA A 176 -22.79 -0.56 -1.24
CA ALA A 176 -24.15 -0.92 -0.84
C ALA A 176 -24.25 -2.39 -0.42
N ALA A 177 -23.68 -3.32 -1.18
CA ALA A 177 -23.63 -4.74 -0.82
C ALA A 177 -22.84 -4.98 0.47
N GLY A 178 -21.79 -4.19 0.71
CA GLY A 178 -20.98 -4.21 1.92
C GLY A 178 -21.74 -3.85 3.20
N SER A 179 -22.83 -3.09 3.11
CA SER A 179 -23.65 -2.68 4.27
C SER A 179 -24.27 -3.86 5.05
N ARG A 180 -24.28 -5.07 4.48
CA ARG A 180 -24.70 -6.30 5.16
C ARG A 180 -23.75 -6.77 6.26
N PHE A 181 -22.52 -6.24 6.28
CA PHE A 181 -21.51 -6.59 7.26
C PHE A 181 -21.48 -5.56 8.40
N ALA A 182 -21.25 -6.03 9.62
CA ALA A 182 -21.10 -5.15 10.79
C ALA A 182 -19.87 -4.23 10.66
N LEU A 183 -18.82 -4.71 10.00
CA LEU A 183 -17.71 -3.90 9.51
C LEU A 183 -17.59 -4.14 8.01
N PHE A 184 -17.68 -3.06 7.23
CA PHE A 184 -17.23 -3.00 5.86
C PHE A 184 -16.61 -1.63 5.61
N GLU A 185 -15.40 -1.62 5.07
CA GLU A 185 -14.71 -0.38 4.77
C GLU A 185 -13.93 -0.54 3.47
N LEU A 186 -14.04 0.50 2.64
CA LEU A 186 -13.19 0.74 1.49
C LEU A 186 -12.34 1.97 1.80
N ALA A 187 -11.03 1.79 1.84
CA ALA A 187 -10.08 2.86 2.08
C ALA A 187 -9.16 3.04 0.87
N TRP A 188 -9.00 4.27 0.44
CA TRP A 188 -8.04 4.66 -0.58
C TRP A 188 -7.01 5.59 0.04
N GLY A 189 -5.73 5.32 -0.20
CA GLY A 189 -4.67 6.21 0.22
C GLY A 189 -3.33 5.84 -0.38
N HIS A 190 -2.55 6.86 -0.72
CA HIS A 190 -1.15 6.69 -1.15
C HIS A 190 -0.94 5.64 -2.24
N GLY A 191 -1.83 5.55 -3.23
CA GLY A 191 -1.69 4.61 -4.36
C GLY A 191 -2.20 3.19 -4.09
N VAL A 192 -2.82 2.93 -2.94
CA VAL A 192 -3.32 1.61 -2.54
C VAL A 192 -4.80 1.70 -2.17
N LEU A 193 -5.58 0.78 -2.74
CA LEU A 193 -6.97 0.53 -2.39
C LEU A 193 -7.02 -0.65 -1.43
N VAL A 194 -7.72 -0.50 -0.31
CA VAL A 194 -7.93 -1.55 0.69
C VAL A 194 -9.42 -1.76 0.88
N LEU A 195 -9.86 -3.02 0.83
CA LEU A 195 -11.20 -3.43 1.24
C LEU A 195 -11.08 -4.31 2.48
N ARG A 196 -11.89 -4.04 3.50
CA ARG A 196 -11.94 -4.86 4.73
C ARG A 196 -13.36 -5.15 5.17
N ARG A 197 -13.54 -6.33 5.79
CA ARG A 197 -14.80 -6.75 6.40
C ARG A 197 -14.59 -7.50 7.71
N ASN A 198 -15.60 -7.55 8.57
CA ASN A 198 -15.55 -8.39 9.77
C ASN A 198 -15.45 -9.89 9.43
N GLY A 199 -14.88 -10.63 10.37
CA GLY A 199 -14.75 -12.09 10.33
C GLY A 199 -13.53 -12.57 9.54
N TYR A 200 -13.13 -13.81 9.79
CA TYR A 200 -12.13 -14.51 8.98
C TYR A 200 -12.82 -15.23 7.82
N ALA A 201 -12.62 -14.71 6.61
CA ALA A 201 -13.21 -15.23 5.40
C ALA A 201 -12.60 -16.58 5.04
N GLY A 202 -13.44 -17.60 4.85
CA GLY A 202 -13.06 -18.81 4.10
C GLY A 202 -12.95 -18.55 2.58
N PRO A 203 -12.57 -19.57 1.80
CA PRO A 203 -12.29 -19.46 0.35
C PRO A 203 -13.33 -18.68 -0.47
N ALA A 204 -14.61 -19.05 -0.39
CA ALA A 204 -15.67 -18.37 -1.15
C ALA A 204 -15.83 -16.90 -0.73
N GLY A 205 -15.72 -16.62 0.57
CA GLY A 205 -15.80 -15.26 1.09
C GLY A 205 -14.56 -14.41 0.78
N VAL A 206 -13.43 -15.04 0.45
CA VAL A 206 -12.23 -14.39 -0.09
C VAL A 206 -12.42 -14.09 -1.57
N ASP A 207 -12.94 -15.04 -2.35
CA ASP A 207 -13.23 -14.80 -3.77
C ASP A 207 -14.22 -13.64 -3.96
N GLU A 208 -15.28 -13.58 -3.14
CA GLU A 208 -16.21 -12.45 -3.11
C GLU A 208 -15.50 -11.11 -2.81
N LEU A 209 -14.53 -11.13 -1.88
CA LEU A 209 -13.78 -9.93 -1.50
C LEU A 209 -12.86 -9.47 -2.63
N LEU A 210 -12.18 -10.38 -3.32
CA LEU A 210 -11.31 -10.07 -4.44
C LEU A 210 -12.11 -9.58 -5.65
N ALA A 211 -13.25 -10.20 -5.96
CA ALA A 211 -14.13 -9.73 -7.02
C ALA A 211 -14.65 -8.32 -6.75
N ALA A 212 -15.04 -8.02 -5.51
CA ALA A 212 -15.42 -6.67 -5.11
C ALA A 212 -14.26 -5.67 -5.25
N LEU A 213 -13.06 -6.09 -4.85
CA LEU A 213 -11.85 -5.27 -4.96
C LEU A 213 -11.48 -4.95 -6.41
N ASP A 214 -11.62 -5.92 -7.32
CA ASP A 214 -11.40 -5.74 -8.76
C ASP A 214 -12.36 -4.71 -9.36
N VAL A 215 -13.65 -4.79 -9.01
CA VAL A 215 -14.67 -3.82 -9.44
C VAL A 215 -14.31 -2.42 -8.94
N CYS A 216 -13.91 -2.29 -7.67
CA CYS A 216 -13.53 -1.00 -7.11
C CYS A 216 -12.26 -0.44 -7.75
N ALA A 217 -11.24 -1.26 -8.00
CA ALA A 217 -9.98 -0.85 -8.63
C ALA A 217 -10.21 -0.38 -10.08
N ALA A 218 -10.99 -1.12 -10.86
CA ALA A 218 -11.36 -0.75 -12.22
C ALA A 218 -12.14 0.58 -12.25
N ALA A 219 -13.14 0.74 -11.38
CA ALA A 219 -13.93 1.98 -11.29
C ALA A 219 -13.07 3.19 -10.88
N LEU A 220 -12.09 2.99 -9.99
CA LEU A 220 -11.13 4.02 -9.58
C LEU A 220 -10.20 4.41 -10.74
N ALA A 221 -9.64 3.44 -11.46
CA ALA A 221 -8.80 3.70 -12.62
C ALA A 221 -9.58 4.45 -13.72
N GLU A 222 -10.83 4.04 -13.99
CA GLU A 222 -11.70 4.65 -15.00
C GLU A 222 -12.06 6.09 -14.66
N VAL A 223 -12.50 6.37 -13.42
CA VAL A 223 -12.91 7.72 -13.04
C VAL A 223 -11.74 8.71 -13.06
N CYS A 224 -10.52 8.20 -12.86
CA CYS A 224 -9.28 8.97 -12.91
C CYS A 224 -8.71 9.12 -14.32
N ALA A 225 -9.17 8.36 -15.32
CA ALA A 225 -8.66 8.45 -16.68
C ALA A 225 -8.62 9.89 -17.25
N PRO A 226 -9.64 10.75 -17.03
CA PRO A 226 -9.61 12.15 -17.49
C PRO A 226 -8.57 13.03 -16.80
N LEU A 227 -7.99 12.59 -15.67
CA LEU A 227 -6.94 13.32 -14.96
C LEU A 227 -5.55 13.11 -15.59
N HIS A 228 -5.41 12.13 -16.49
CA HIS A 228 -4.15 11.74 -17.09
C HIS A 228 -3.87 12.47 -18.40
N THR A 229 -2.58 12.63 -18.71
CA THR A 229 -2.10 13.15 -20.00
C THR A 229 -0.88 12.32 -20.41
N PRO A 230 -1.10 11.07 -20.88
CA PRO A 230 -0.01 10.15 -21.19
C PRO A 230 0.97 10.72 -22.23
N ALA A 231 2.26 10.49 -22.03
CA ALA A 231 3.30 10.87 -23.00
C ALA A 231 4.44 9.83 -22.99
N PRO A 232 5.33 9.81 -24.01
CA PRO A 232 6.46 8.90 -24.04
C PRO A 232 7.34 9.03 -22.80
N PHE A 233 7.94 7.94 -22.34
CA PHE A 233 8.73 7.94 -21.10
C PHE A 233 9.88 8.95 -21.15
N ALA A 234 10.46 9.20 -22.33
CA ALA A 234 11.56 10.15 -22.47
C ALA A 234 11.16 11.62 -22.19
N ARG A 235 9.86 11.98 -22.26
CA ARG A 235 9.35 13.35 -22.12
C ARG A 235 9.79 13.97 -20.78
N PRO A 236 10.45 15.14 -20.77
CA PRO A 236 10.69 15.91 -19.55
C PRO A 236 9.37 16.41 -18.96
N LEU A 237 9.27 16.41 -17.64
CA LEU A 237 8.13 16.94 -16.89
C LEU A 237 8.45 18.32 -16.30
N PRO A 238 7.44 19.09 -15.87
CA PRO A 238 7.65 20.33 -15.14
C PRO A 238 8.58 20.11 -13.93
N ALA A 239 9.52 21.02 -13.73
CA ALA A 239 10.37 21.02 -12.55
C ALA A 239 9.57 21.40 -11.31
N VAL A 240 9.99 20.88 -10.15
CA VAL A 240 9.41 21.28 -8.86
C VAL A 240 10.28 22.36 -8.21
N ALA A 241 9.66 23.46 -7.78
CA ALA A 241 10.34 24.59 -7.15
C ALA A 241 10.48 24.40 -5.63
N TRP A 242 11.13 23.31 -5.23
CA TRP A 242 11.38 23.06 -3.81
C TRP A 242 12.53 23.92 -3.29
N PRO A 243 12.42 24.45 -2.06
CA PRO A 243 13.53 25.13 -1.43
C PRO A 243 14.72 24.17 -1.27
N THR A 244 15.92 24.73 -1.28
CA THR A 244 17.18 23.98 -1.09
C THR A 244 17.60 23.90 0.38
N THR A 245 16.93 24.64 1.26
CA THR A 245 17.21 24.75 2.70
C THR A 245 15.95 24.60 3.55
N GLU A 246 16.15 24.54 4.86
CA GLU A 246 15.19 24.22 5.91
C GLU A 246 13.80 24.85 5.71
N THR A 247 12.78 24.01 5.79
CA THR A 247 11.37 24.41 5.66
C THR A 247 10.74 24.54 7.03
N ALA A 248 10.03 25.64 7.28
CA ALA A 248 9.23 25.78 8.51
C ALA A 248 8.23 24.62 8.67
N THR A 249 7.99 24.20 9.91
CA THR A 249 6.93 23.24 10.25
C THR A 249 5.58 23.69 9.67
N GLY A 250 4.90 22.81 8.93
CA GLY A 250 3.60 23.10 8.32
C GLY A 250 3.65 23.53 6.84
N CYS A 251 4.84 23.61 6.22
CA CYS A 251 4.93 23.75 4.76
C CYS A 251 4.50 22.47 4.02
N PRO A 252 4.01 22.57 2.77
CA PRO A 252 3.60 21.42 1.95
C PRO A 252 4.80 20.58 1.42
N TRP A 253 6.02 20.89 1.85
CA TRP A 253 7.25 20.27 1.39
C TRP A 253 7.54 18.97 2.16
N PRO A 254 8.32 18.04 1.57
CA PRO A 254 8.88 16.93 2.32
C PRO A 254 9.69 17.43 3.54
N PRO A 255 9.77 16.66 4.64
CA PRO A 255 10.55 17.04 5.82
C PRO A 255 12.02 17.34 5.45
N SER A 256 12.63 18.37 6.07
CA SER A 256 13.97 18.88 5.70
C SER A 256 15.03 17.80 5.48
N PRO A 257 15.19 16.78 6.35
CA PRO A 257 16.22 15.76 6.14
C PRO A 257 16.03 14.95 4.85
N LEU A 258 14.78 14.63 4.48
CA LEU A 258 14.49 13.93 3.22
C LEU A 258 14.71 14.83 2.00
N LEU A 259 14.37 16.11 2.12
CA LEU A 259 14.53 17.10 1.07
C LEU A 259 16.02 17.32 0.74
N GLU A 260 16.87 17.44 1.76
CA GLU A 260 18.32 17.58 1.60
C GLU A 260 18.96 16.36 0.93
N GLU A 261 18.55 15.15 1.31
CA GLU A 261 19.02 13.91 0.69
C GLU A 261 18.65 13.84 -0.79
N VAL A 262 17.43 14.23 -1.15
CA VAL A 262 16.95 14.24 -2.54
C VAL A 262 17.76 15.24 -3.37
N HIS A 263 18.00 16.45 -2.86
CA HIS A 263 18.85 17.45 -3.53
C HIS A 263 20.30 16.97 -3.67
N ARG A 264 20.83 16.27 -2.66
CA ARG A 264 22.17 15.69 -2.73
C ARG A 264 22.25 14.59 -3.80
N LEU A 265 21.23 13.74 -3.88
CA LEU A 265 21.13 12.70 -4.90
C LEU A 265 21.04 13.30 -6.32
N SER A 266 20.22 14.33 -6.48
CA SER A 266 20.07 15.10 -7.72
C SER A 266 21.44 15.61 -8.22
N ARG A 267 22.19 16.30 -7.37
CA ARG A 267 23.54 16.80 -7.72
C ARG A 267 24.53 15.67 -8.01
N ARG A 268 24.51 14.60 -7.21
CA ARG A 268 25.45 13.48 -7.35
C ARG A 268 25.29 12.74 -8.69
N LEU A 269 24.06 12.66 -9.20
CA LEU A 269 23.73 11.93 -10.43
C LEU A 269 23.47 12.85 -11.62
N ASP A 270 23.62 14.16 -11.46
CA ASP A 270 23.26 15.17 -12.45
C ASP A 270 21.83 15.00 -12.99
N MET A 271 20.87 14.80 -12.07
CA MET A 271 19.46 14.58 -12.39
C MET A 271 18.61 15.77 -11.95
N GLN A 272 17.62 16.14 -12.76
CA GLN A 272 16.68 17.22 -12.48
C GLN A 272 15.48 16.72 -11.68
N LEU A 273 15.02 17.52 -10.72
CA LEU A 273 13.78 17.22 -10.00
C LEU A 273 12.55 17.51 -10.88
N GLU A 274 11.64 16.56 -10.93
CA GLU A 274 10.36 16.65 -11.63
C GLU A 274 9.19 16.67 -10.63
N ASP A 275 8.10 17.32 -11.03
CA ASP A 275 6.86 17.36 -10.27
C ASP A 275 6.24 15.94 -10.14
N PRO A 276 6.04 15.42 -8.92
CA PRO A 276 5.48 14.07 -8.71
C PRO A 276 4.04 13.89 -9.21
N ASP A 277 3.23 14.94 -9.21
CA ASP A 277 1.85 14.88 -9.73
C ASP A 277 1.88 14.89 -11.27
N ALA A 278 2.78 15.65 -11.89
CA ALA A 278 3.02 15.55 -13.32
C ALA A 278 3.53 14.15 -13.71
N TYR A 279 4.33 13.52 -12.86
CA TYR A 279 4.79 12.14 -13.07
C TYR A 279 3.64 11.14 -13.13
N HIS A 280 2.72 11.14 -12.16
CA HIS A 280 1.55 10.23 -12.22
C HIS A 280 0.58 10.60 -13.33
N ARG A 281 0.41 11.90 -13.61
CA ARG A 281 -0.42 12.37 -14.73
C ARG A 281 0.08 11.86 -16.08
N THR A 282 1.40 11.86 -16.29
CA THR A 282 2.01 11.46 -17.56
C THR A 282 2.28 9.96 -17.66
N PHE A 283 2.51 9.27 -16.53
CA PHE A 283 2.82 7.84 -16.48
C PHE A 283 1.85 7.08 -15.55
N PRO A 284 0.54 7.03 -15.88
CA PRO A 284 -0.50 6.52 -14.98
C PRO A 284 -0.38 5.01 -14.69
N THR A 285 0.30 4.25 -15.55
CA THR A 285 0.51 2.80 -15.40
C THR A 285 1.86 2.46 -14.76
N THR A 286 2.40 3.37 -13.94
CA THR A 286 3.71 3.18 -13.30
C THR A 286 3.77 1.83 -12.56
N PRO A 287 4.83 1.02 -12.77
CA PRO A 287 4.92 -0.31 -12.17
C PRO A 287 5.16 -0.31 -10.65
N VAL A 288 5.45 0.85 -10.07
CA VAL A 288 5.92 0.98 -8.69
C VAL A 288 4.74 1.28 -7.77
N PRO A 289 4.41 0.40 -6.82
CA PRO A 289 3.28 0.64 -5.92
C PRO A 289 3.48 1.89 -5.05
N GLY A 290 2.40 2.62 -4.87
CA GLY A 290 2.31 3.78 -4.01
C GLY A 290 2.40 5.11 -4.75
N ARG A 291 2.26 6.23 -4.02
CA ARG A 291 2.37 7.58 -4.59
C ARG A 291 3.81 8.09 -4.50
N ALA A 292 4.41 8.41 -5.64
CA ALA A 292 5.64 9.20 -5.71
C ALA A 292 5.50 10.52 -4.95
N TRP A 293 6.45 10.82 -4.06
CA TRP A 293 6.58 12.11 -3.38
C TRP A 293 7.80 12.89 -3.88
N ALA A 294 8.75 12.24 -4.56
CA ALA A 294 9.87 12.87 -5.24
C ALA A 294 10.25 12.08 -6.50
N VAL A 295 10.61 12.80 -7.57
CA VAL A 295 11.02 12.22 -8.86
C VAL A 295 12.23 12.98 -9.37
N LEU A 296 13.27 12.25 -9.76
CA LEU A 296 14.47 12.76 -10.40
C LEU A 296 14.55 12.20 -11.81
N ARG A 297 14.84 13.01 -12.83
CA ARG A 297 15.06 12.59 -14.22
C ARG A 297 16.47 12.92 -14.67
N GLY A 298 17.10 12.01 -15.41
CA GLY A 298 18.37 12.23 -16.08
C GLY A 298 18.69 11.14 -17.08
N ALA A 299 19.95 11.10 -17.53
CA ALA A 299 20.47 10.04 -18.38
C ALA A 299 21.42 9.16 -17.56
N LEU A 300 21.21 7.84 -17.57
CA LEU A 300 22.09 6.88 -16.90
C LEU A 300 22.68 5.89 -17.91
N PRO A 301 23.90 5.38 -17.66
CA PRO A 301 24.52 4.37 -18.51
C PRO A 301 23.83 3.00 -18.31
N VAL A 302 23.39 2.39 -19.40
CA VAL A 302 22.76 1.06 -19.44
C VAL A 302 23.53 0.21 -20.45
N GLY A 303 24.57 -0.47 -19.96
CA GLY A 303 25.54 -1.15 -20.80
C GLY A 303 26.33 -0.13 -21.65
N PRO A 304 26.46 -0.33 -22.98
CA PRO A 304 27.17 0.61 -23.86
C PRO A 304 26.35 1.85 -24.24
N ALA A 305 25.05 1.90 -23.91
CA ALA A 305 24.15 2.99 -24.29
C ALA A 305 23.80 3.88 -23.09
N THR A 306 23.40 5.12 -23.36
CA THR A 306 22.73 5.96 -22.37
C THR A 306 21.23 5.87 -22.54
N SER A 307 20.49 6.03 -21.45
CA SER A 307 19.02 5.99 -21.50
C SER A 307 18.40 6.94 -20.52
N THR A 308 17.26 7.51 -20.91
CA THR A 308 16.45 8.29 -19.99
C THR A 308 16.05 7.41 -18.81
N ALA A 309 16.35 7.89 -17.62
CA ALA A 309 16.03 7.22 -16.38
C ALA A 309 15.36 8.19 -15.42
N ARG A 310 14.54 7.63 -14.53
CA ARG A 310 14.00 8.33 -13.38
C ARG A 310 14.32 7.59 -12.10
N ILE A 311 14.60 8.32 -11.04
CA ILE A 311 14.55 7.80 -9.68
C ILE A 311 13.31 8.36 -9.02
N ALA A 312 12.37 7.51 -8.64
CA ALA A 312 11.11 7.91 -8.01
C ALA A 312 11.06 7.34 -6.58
N LEU A 313 10.73 8.19 -5.62
CA LEU A 313 10.53 7.81 -4.23
C LEU A 313 9.03 7.76 -3.96
N HIS A 314 8.51 6.55 -3.80
CA HIS A 314 7.10 6.29 -3.52
C HIS A 314 6.89 6.08 -2.02
N THR A 315 5.69 6.44 -1.57
CA THR A 315 5.19 6.18 -0.23
C THR A 315 3.81 5.52 -0.33
N ASP A 316 3.53 4.61 0.60
CA ASP A 316 2.21 4.02 0.82
C ASP A 316 1.57 4.54 2.12
N ALA A 317 2.14 5.58 2.73
CA ALA A 317 1.66 6.24 3.94
C ALA A 317 2.06 7.73 4.02
N PRO A 318 1.50 8.52 4.96
CA PRO A 318 1.91 9.91 5.16
C PRO A 318 3.39 10.03 5.56
N LEU A 319 4.08 11.04 5.03
CA LEU A 319 5.44 11.40 5.47
C LEU A 319 5.38 12.15 6.82
N PRO A 320 6.43 12.10 7.66
CA PRO A 320 7.66 11.31 7.54
C PRO A 320 7.52 9.85 8.02
N ALA A 321 6.39 9.49 8.63
CA ALA A 321 6.21 8.22 9.33
C ALA A 321 6.11 6.99 8.39
N GLY A 322 5.89 7.22 7.10
CA GLY A 322 5.72 6.16 6.11
C GLY A 322 7.03 5.50 5.67
N GLY A 323 7.02 4.16 5.66
CA GLY A 323 7.88 3.39 4.77
C GLY A 323 7.55 3.66 3.30
N GLY A 324 8.24 3.01 2.38
CA GLY A 324 7.91 3.18 0.97
C GLY A 324 8.85 2.44 0.04
N ARG A 325 8.96 2.93 -1.19
CA ARG A 325 9.81 2.34 -2.24
C ARG A 325 10.70 3.40 -2.83
N THR A 326 11.96 3.06 -3.06
CA THR A 326 12.81 3.84 -3.96
C THR A 326 12.98 3.04 -5.22
N ALA A 327 12.62 3.65 -6.34
CA ALA A 327 12.55 3.00 -7.62
C ALA A 327 13.46 3.67 -8.65
N LEU A 328 14.16 2.86 -9.42
CA LEU A 328 14.82 3.23 -10.66
C LEU A 328 13.89 2.83 -11.81
N LEU A 329 13.48 3.79 -12.63
CA LEU A 329 12.75 3.56 -13.88
C LEU A 329 13.68 3.85 -15.05
N VAL A 330 13.81 2.92 -15.98
CA VAL A 330 14.67 3.06 -17.16
C VAL A 330 13.81 2.90 -18.40
N GLY A 331 13.82 3.89 -19.29
CA GLY A 331 13.09 3.81 -20.57
C GLY A 331 13.73 2.80 -21.50
N GLY A 332 12.96 2.12 -22.36
CA GLY A 332 13.49 1.23 -23.39
C GLY A 332 12.54 0.10 -23.80
N PRO A 333 12.92 -0.68 -24.82
CA PRO A 333 12.15 -1.85 -25.23
C PRO A 333 12.44 -3.01 -24.27
N TYR A 334 11.42 -3.45 -23.54
CA TYR A 334 11.50 -4.58 -22.63
C TYR A 334 10.26 -5.47 -22.78
N ALA A 335 10.42 -6.77 -22.56
CA ALA A 335 9.27 -7.67 -22.50
C ALA A 335 8.43 -7.38 -21.24
N PRO A 336 7.08 -7.30 -21.36
CA PRO A 336 6.21 -7.10 -20.20
C PRO A 336 6.42 -8.19 -19.14
N THR A 337 6.37 -7.79 -17.88
CA THR A 337 6.39 -8.74 -16.74
C THR A 337 4.96 -9.03 -16.27
N PRO A 338 4.74 -10.13 -15.54
CA PRO A 338 3.47 -10.38 -14.85
C PRO A 338 3.03 -9.20 -13.95
N PRO A 339 1.73 -9.09 -13.62
CA PRO A 339 1.21 -8.26 -12.53
C PRO A 339 1.99 -8.44 -11.22
N GLY A 340 2.21 -7.35 -10.50
CA GLY A 340 3.02 -7.31 -9.27
C GLY A 340 4.54 -7.44 -9.42
N GLY A 341 5.02 -7.67 -10.65
CA GLY A 341 6.44 -7.75 -10.96
C GLY A 341 7.11 -9.03 -10.49
N VAL A 342 8.41 -9.12 -10.74
CA VAL A 342 9.25 -10.29 -10.49
C VAL A 342 10.24 -9.96 -9.36
N ARG A 343 10.41 -10.90 -8.43
CA ARG A 343 11.41 -10.77 -7.35
C ARG A 343 12.81 -10.98 -7.92
N LEU A 344 13.74 -10.08 -7.58
CA LEU A 344 15.15 -10.29 -7.89
C LEU A 344 15.79 -11.19 -6.84
N THR A 345 16.22 -12.38 -7.26
CA THR A 345 17.03 -13.30 -6.47
C THR A 345 18.50 -12.93 -6.59
N GLY A 346 19.26 -13.01 -5.50
CA GLY A 346 20.72 -12.77 -5.50
C GLY A 346 21.16 -11.32 -5.27
N SER A 347 20.22 -10.38 -5.04
CA SER A 347 20.55 -9.04 -4.57
C SER A 347 20.83 -9.03 -3.06
N PRO A 348 21.80 -8.23 -2.55
CA PRO A 348 22.06 -8.10 -1.12
C PRO A 348 20.87 -7.47 -0.36
N VAL A 349 19.98 -6.76 -1.07
CA VAL A 349 18.75 -6.19 -0.53
C VAL A 349 17.53 -6.72 -1.31
N PRO A 350 16.41 -7.03 -0.66
CA PRO A 350 15.21 -7.49 -1.36
C PRO A 350 14.71 -6.45 -2.38
N MET A 351 14.72 -6.82 -3.66
CA MET A 351 14.24 -5.97 -4.75
C MET A 351 13.20 -6.68 -5.61
N ARG A 352 12.39 -5.88 -6.31
CA ARG A 352 11.48 -6.35 -7.36
C ARG A 352 11.66 -5.50 -8.60
N TYR A 353 11.27 -6.04 -9.74
CA TYR A 353 11.16 -5.28 -10.97
C TYR A 353 9.85 -5.57 -11.71
N ALA A 354 9.39 -4.61 -12.50
CA ALA A 354 8.27 -4.81 -13.42
C ALA A 354 8.46 -3.94 -14.66
N VAL A 355 7.96 -4.43 -15.79
CA VAL A 355 7.96 -3.72 -17.07
C VAL A 355 6.53 -3.32 -17.40
N ARG A 356 6.29 -2.02 -17.57
CA ARG A 356 5.01 -1.45 -17.98
C ARG A 356 5.24 -0.38 -19.04
N GLY A 357 4.54 -0.50 -20.17
CA GLY A 357 4.76 0.37 -21.32
C GLY A 357 6.23 0.41 -21.72
N GLU A 358 6.79 1.61 -21.81
CA GLU A 358 8.17 1.86 -22.25
C GLU A 358 9.19 1.85 -21.10
N ALA A 359 8.81 1.44 -19.89
CA ALA A 359 9.67 1.55 -18.70
C ALA A 359 9.84 0.22 -17.96
N LEU A 360 11.09 -0.10 -17.65
CA LEU A 360 11.46 -1.03 -16.60
C LEU A 360 11.56 -0.28 -15.28
N GLY A 361 10.73 -0.63 -14.30
CA GLY A 361 10.88 -0.18 -12.91
C GLY A 361 11.56 -1.25 -12.07
N VAL A 362 12.58 -0.89 -11.31
CA VAL A 362 13.23 -1.72 -10.28
C VAL A 362 13.12 -0.97 -8.97
N TRP A 363 12.77 -1.62 -7.86
CA TRP A 363 12.64 -0.93 -6.58
C TRP A 363 13.06 -1.75 -5.37
N VAL A 364 13.47 -1.02 -4.34
CA VAL A 364 13.81 -1.52 -3.01
C VAL A 364 12.85 -0.90 -1.97
N LEU A 365 12.56 -1.65 -0.91
CA LEU A 365 11.76 -1.16 0.20
C LEU A 365 12.60 -0.24 1.10
N ARG A 366 11.97 0.83 1.58
CA ARG A 366 12.48 1.72 2.63
C ARG A 366 11.84 1.29 3.94
N ASP A 367 12.63 0.71 4.84
CA ASP A 367 12.20 0.18 6.13
C ASP A 367 12.25 1.23 7.26
N ARG A 368 13.03 2.31 7.09
CA ARG A 368 13.20 3.37 8.09
C ARG A 368 13.24 4.77 7.49
N PRO A 369 12.32 5.68 7.85
CA PRO A 369 12.50 7.11 7.61
C PRO A 369 13.54 7.69 8.60
N PRO A 370 14.30 8.75 8.23
CA PRO A 370 14.31 9.49 6.97
C PRO A 370 15.39 8.98 5.98
N SER A 371 15.29 7.74 5.49
CA SER A 371 16.21 7.20 4.49
C SER A 371 15.63 7.24 3.07
N LEU A 372 16.49 7.38 2.06
CA LEU A 372 16.15 7.09 0.65
C LEU A 372 16.29 5.60 0.31
N GLY A 373 16.66 4.75 1.28
CA GLY A 373 16.90 3.32 1.07
C GLY A 373 18.27 3.02 0.42
N ALA A 374 18.43 1.79 -0.05
CA ALA A 374 19.65 1.27 -0.66
C ALA A 374 19.85 1.76 -2.11
N VAL A 375 20.03 3.06 -2.30
CA VAL A 375 20.09 3.71 -3.64
C VAL A 375 21.28 3.22 -4.45
N THR A 376 22.44 3.01 -3.83
CA THR A 376 23.66 2.56 -4.52
C THR A 376 23.46 1.16 -5.08
N GLU A 377 22.95 0.23 -4.27
CA GLU A 377 22.64 -1.13 -4.65
C GLU A 377 21.55 -1.17 -5.73
N LEU A 378 20.53 -0.31 -5.61
CA LEU A 378 19.46 -0.15 -6.59
C LEU A 378 20.00 0.28 -7.95
N LEU A 379 20.89 1.25 -8.00
CA LEU A 379 21.51 1.71 -9.25
C LEU A 379 22.37 0.61 -9.88
N GLY A 380 23.24 -0.03 -9.11
CA GLY A 380 24.10 -1.10 -9.61
C GLY A 380 23.29 -2.28 -10.16
N THR A 381 22.37 -2.81 -9.34
CA THR A 381 21.55 -3.98 -9.70
C THR A 381 20.55 -3.65 -10.82
N GLY A 382 19.90 -2.48 -10.74
CA GLY A 382 18.87 -2.07 -11.69
C GLY A 382 19.42 -1.75 -13.08
N LEU A 383 20.56 -1.07 -13.17
CA LEU A 383 21.21 -0.78 -14.47
C LEU A 383 21.78 -2.06 -15.11
N ALA A 384 22.34 -2.97 -14.31
CA ALA A 384 22.80 -4.28 -14.80
C ALA A 384 21.62 -5.10 -15.35
N LEU A 385 20.49 -5.13 -14.64
CA LEU A 385 19.26 -5.79 -15.10
C LEU A 385 18.74 -5.17 -16.39
N ALA A 386 18.66 -3.84 -16.47
CA ALA A 386 18.18 -3.14 -17.66
C ALA A 386 19.04 -3.48 -18.89
N SER A 387 20.35 -3.51 -18.73
CA SER A 387 21.29 -3.92 -19.78
C SER A 387 21.04 -5.37 -20.23
N GLY A 388 20.94 -6.31 -19.28
CA GLY A 388 20.73 -7.73 -19.57
C GLY A 388 19.39 -8.03 -20.24
N LEU A 389 18.31 -7.35 -19.85
CA LEU A 389 16.99 -7.54 -20.45
C LEU A 389 16.91 -7.01 -21.88
N ARG A 390 17.58 -5.89 -22.20
CA ARG A 390 17.62 -5.36 -23.57
C ARG A 390 18.31 -6.30 -24.54
N LEU A 391 19.41 -6.92 -24.11
CA LEU A 391 20.15 -7.87 -24.94
C LEU A 391 19.33 -9.11 -25.28
N ARG A 392 18.41 -9.52 -24.40
CA ARG A 392 17.53 -10.68 -24.62
C ARG A 392 16.31 -10.39 -25.47
N GLY A 393 15.89 -9.12 -25.59
CA GLY A 393 14.74 -8.72 -26.42
C GLY A 393 15.11 -8.31 -27.85
N ALA A 394 16.40 -8.28 -28.18
CA ALA A 394 16.91 -7.90 -29.51
C ALA A 394 17.26 -9.10 -30.42
N GLY A 395 17.04 -10.32 -29.95
CA GLY A 395 17.08 -11.56 -30.73
C GLY A 395 15.70 -12.20 -30.77
#